data_AF-A0A355U9F7-F1
#
_entry.id   AF-A0A355U9F7-F1
#
_cell.length_a   1.000
_cell.length_b   1.000
_cell.length_c   1.000
_cell.angle_alpha   90.00
_cell.angle_beta   90.00
_cell.angle_gamma   90.00
#
_symmetry.space_group_name_H-M   'P 1'
#
loop_
_entity.id
_entity.type
_entity.pdbx_description
1 polymer ?
#
loop_
_entity_poly.entity_id
_entity_poly.type
_entity_poly.pdbx_seq_one_letter_code
_entity_poly.pdbx_strand_id
1 'polypeptide(L)'
;EYLKWDKTDLKFTAKYPADYTALPAEQNTKEKLTSADYMEGAVDYSDAGIPSDRILSIGLERKNVLVRIKIKSYNDQYDKDVNKINFVTIGEGSVWGGSDRLDMVSKPLVQSEDGTIKDETFSEGTIGYTYSGIVLSNDSRRNDLRFIRLQVAGTPLPAELEVRGVPVLEAGHAYTFDLIIGKNSATIGSVNVNEWGTGATISDGETDPVDTWDGKTVTAFATKDADGNELGNTEENPILISSCAQLAYLSEHVKNGEKYENTYFKLTDDLNLAGKSWRPIGYKSASGTSDTPFCGTFDGDRHEIMGLRVDANSNCLGLFGYIKSTYLKNLKISSADINSTGDYAAILCGYAEEANISNCSVSGKVKIEHTTAGGLVAYLKNSNMSNCTAEVEVTSQHNVGGLCGKIDCGIIEKCTVLPGSSTMAVIPNSYNPNMGGLIGYIGSDGNDVSQIGYCNTYAKVSGFGNVGGAIGYVDADNSHQIGECTVYGDVSVSLPSGKTNFGIGGFVGILKYKTGKPEFSKCGFNGTITNADGTSLAKGSIYGAFVGVDDSNATFTGCWYYSDKTGELSSVGTGVKDKDYKGIEAKNSRR
;
A
#
# COMPACT_ATOMS: atom_id res chain seq x y z
N GLU A 1 11.09 0.23 -10.37
CA GLU A 1 10.03 0.89 -9.59
C GLU A 1 8.84 -0.05 -9.53
N TYR A 2 8.21 -0.25 -8.38
CA TYR A 2 7.01 -1.10 -8.29
C TYR A 2 5.92 -0.32 -7.54
N LEU A 3 4.77 -0.19 -8.18
CA LEU A 3 3.53 0.21 -7.54
C LEU A 3 3.19 -0.80 -6.45
N LYS A 4 3.02 -0.32 -5.22
CA LYS A 4 2.64 -1.14 -4.08
C LYS A 4 1.17 -0.96 -3.80
N TRP A 5 0.47 -2.08 -3.69
CA TRP A 5 -0.95 -2.13 -3.36
C TRP A 5 -1.13 -2.04 -1.83
N ASP A 6 -1.27 -0.84 -1.26
CA ASP A 6 -1.37 -0.67 0.20
C ASP A 6 -2.33 0.42 0.73
N LYS A 7 -3.25 0.96 -0.09
CA LYS A 7 -4.28 1.94 0.33
C LYS A 7 -5.70 1.51 -0.05
N THR A 8 -6.67 2.12 0.65
CA THR A 8 -8.11 2.06 0.39
C THR A 8 -8.53 2.79 -0.90
N ASP A 9 -7.62 3.55 -1.52
CA ASP A 9 -7.85 4.17 -2.81
C ASP A 9 -7.38 3.22 -3.91
N LEU A 10 -8.36 2.58 -4.56
CA LEU A 10 -8.17 1.58 -5.60
C LEU A 10 -8.54 2.13 -6.98
N LYS A 11 -8.59 3.46 -7.11
CA LYS A 11 -8.89 4.16 -8.37
C LYS A 11 -7.60 4.73 -8.94
N PHE A 12 -7.24 4.27 -10.13
CA PHE A 12 -6.04 4.70 -10.82
C PHE A 12 -6.43 5.34 -12.14
N THR A 13 -5.79 6.47 -12.46
CA THR A 13 -5.91 7.12 -13.76
C THR A 13 -4.52 7.25 -14.37
N ALA A 14 -4.42 7.02 -15.67
CA ALA A 14 -3.19 7.20 -16.43
C ALA A 14 -3.49 8.04 -17.67
N LYS A 15 -2.53 8.87 -18.06
CA LYS A 15 -2.60 9.72 -19.25
C LYS A 15 -1.29 9.72 -20.00
N TYR A 16 -1.36 9.89 -21.32
CA TYR A 16 -0.22 10.02 -22.21
C TYR A 16 -0.50 11.11 -23.25
N PRO A 17 0.46 12.00 -23.58
CA PRO A 17 1.64 12.31 -22.77
C PRO A 17 1.26 12.82 -21.36
N ALA A 18 2.14 12.64 -20.38
CA ALA A 18 1.87 13.04 -19.00
C ALA A 18 1.62 14.56 -18.86
N ASP A 19 2.26 15.36 -19.71
CA ASP A 19 2.21 16.81 -19.78
C ASP A 19 1.20 17.36 -20.80
N TYR A 20 0.35 16.51 -21.39
CA TYR A 20 -0.69 16.97 -22.33
C TYR A 20 -1.66 17.93 -21.62
N THR A 21 -1.79 19.13 -22.17
CA THR A 21 -2.67 20.19 -21.65
C THR A 21 -3.72 20.63 -22.67
N ALA A 22 -3.34 20.69 -23.95
CA ALA A 22 -4.20 21.01 -25.07
C ALA A 22 -3.59 20.45 -26.36
N LEU A 23 -4.40 20.39 -27.43
CA LEU A 23 -3.95 19.92 -28.74
C LEU A 23 -2.90 20.90 -29.32
N PRO A 24 -1.66 20.45 -29.62
CA PRO A 24 -0.65 21.35 -30.17
C PRO A 24 -0.97 21.68 -31.64
N ALA A 25 -0.95 22.97 -31.97
CA ALA A 25 -1.20 23.45 -33.33
C ALA A 25 -0.04 23.17 -34.30
N GLU A 26 1.18 22.96 -33.81
CA GLU A 26 2.34 22.58 -34.63
C GLU A 26 2.68 21.11 -34.42
N GLN A 27 2.64 20.32 -35.49
CA GLN A 27 2.84 18.86 -35.47
C GLN A 27 3.76 18.41 -36.62
N ASN A 28 4.72 19.25 -37.00
CA ASN A 28 5.56 19.10 -38.20
C ASN A 28 6.76 18.16 -38.03
N THR A 29 6.94 17.56 -36.84
CA THR A 29 7.93 16.51 -36.59
C THR A 29 7.25 15.31 -35.97
N LYS A 30 7.93 14.16 -35.95
CA LYS A 30 7.40 12.98 -35.26
C LYS A 30 7.16 13.27 -33.78
N GLU A 31 8.08 13.96 -33.12
CA GLU A 31 8.01 14.29 -31.70
C GLU A 31 6.81 15.20 -31.39
N LYS A 32 6.60 16.25 -32.20
CA LYS A 32 5.44 17.15 -32.05
C LYS A 32 4.10 16.48 -32.40
N LEU A 33 4.10 15.54 -33.34
CA LEU A 33 2.93 14.73 -33.64
C LEU A 33 2.64 13.77 -32.47
N THR A 34 3.66 13.13 -31.89
CA THR A 34 3.54 12.27 -30.71
C THR A 34 2.98 13.02 -29.50
N SER A 35 3.40 14.28 -29.28
CA SER A 35 2.85 15.09 -28.18
C SER A 35 1.36 15.42 -28.34
N ALA A 36 0.76 15.16 -29.51
CA ALA A 36 -0.67 15.34 -29.78
C ALA A 36 -1.50 14.05 -29.62
N ASP A 37 -0.86 12.87 -29.48
CA ASP A 37 -1.52 11.55 -29.37
C ASP A 37 -2.06 11.32 -27.95
N TYR A 38 -3.04 12.14 -27.55
CA TYR A 38 -3.62 12.09 -26.21
C TYR A 38 -4.40 10.80 -25.98
N MET A 39 -4.04 10.11 -24.89
CA MET A 39 -4.71 8.93 -24.41
C MET A 39 -4.93 9.03 -22.91
N GLU A 40 -6.05 8.48 -22.45
CA GLU A 40 -6.34 8.35 -21.02
C GLU A 40 -7.00 7.01 -20.73
N GLY A 41 -6.80 6.52 -19.51
CA GLY A 41 -7.43 5.31 -19.01
C GLY A 41 -7.64 5.41 -17.52
N ALA A 42 -8.68 4.75 -17.04
CA ALA A 42 -8.98 4.65 -15.62
C ALA A 42 -9.34 3.21 -15.27
N VAL A 43 -8.92 2.75 -14.10
CA VAL A 43 -9.32 1.47 -13.53
C VAL A 43 -9.72 1.66 -12.08
N ASP A 44 -10.77 0.96 -11.67
CA ASP A 44 -11.29 0.97 -10.31
C ASP A 44 -11.33 -0.46 -9.77
N TYR A 45 -10.48 -0.73 -8.79
CA TYR A 45 -10.41 -2.02 -8.10
C TYR A 45 -11.19 -2.02 -6.78
N SER A 46 -11.97 -0.97 -6.49
CA SER A 46 -12.68 -0.83 -5.21
C SER A 46 -13.63 -2.00 -4.91
N ASP A 47 -14.29 -2.55 -5.94
CA ASP A 47 -15.21 -3.69 -5.81
C ASP A 47 -14.53 -5.05 -6.03
N ALA A 48 -13.50 -5.09 -6.88
CA ALA A 48 -12.82 -6.32 -7.29
C ALA A 48 -11.65 -6.72 -6.37
N GLY A 49 -11.15 -5.79 -5.58
CA GLY A 49 -9.92 -5.95 -4.80
C GLY A 49 -8.66 -5.94 -5.67
N ILE A 50 -7.51 -6.05 -5.00
CA ILE A 50 -6.20 -6.01 -5.64
C ILE A 50 -6.03 -7.21 -6.61
N PRO A 51 -5.59 -7.00 -7.87
CA PRO A 51 -5.29 -8.07 -8.82
C PRO A 51 -4.35 -9.14 -8.23
N SER A 52 -4.66 -10.41 -8.51
CA SER A 52 -3.91 -11.56 -7.96
C SER A 52 -2.46 -11.63 -8.41
N ASP A 53 -2.17 -11.12 -9.62
CA ASP A 53 -0.81 -11.02 -10.17
C ASP A 53 -0.07 -9.76 -9.69
N ARG A 54 -0.76 -8.88 -8.94
CA ARG A 54 -0.26 -7.58 -8.45
C ARG A 54 0.17 -6.63 -9.58
N ILE A 55 -0.32 -6.84 -10.81
CA ILE A 55 -0.01 -5.97 -11.95
C ILE A 55 -1.14 -4.93 -12.11
N LEU A 56 -0.80 -3.65 -12.02
CA LEU A 56 -1.70 -2.57 -12.44
C LEU A 56 -1.72 -2.54 -13.97
N SER A 57 -2.83 -2.98 -14.57
CA SER A 57 -3.03 -2.93 -16.02
C SER A 57 -4.07 -1.86 -16.34
N ILE A 58 -3.65 -0.77 -16.99
CA ILE A 58 -4.54 0.28 -17.45
C ILE A 58 -4.55 0.27 -18.97
N GLY A 59 -5.72 0.03 -19.56
CA GLY A 59 -5.94 0.26 -20.98
C GLY A 59 -6.05 1.76 -21.24
N LEU A 60 -5.16 2.30 -22.08
CA LEU A 60 -5.27 3.68 -22.53
C LEU A 60 -6.11 3.73 -23.80
N GLU A 61 -7.10 4.63 -23.81
CA GLU A 61 -7.92 4.90 -24.98
C GLU A 61 -7.47 6.21 -25.63
N ARG A 62 -7.18 6.18 -26.93
CA ARG A 62 -6.95 7.39 -27.71
C ARG A 62 -8.20 8.25 -27.71
N LYS A 63 -8.04 9.53 -27.36
CA LYS A 63 -9.14 10.51 -27.35
C LYS A 63 -9.15 11.41 -28.59
N ASN A 64 -8.03 11.50 -29.29
CA ASN A 64 -7.86 12.26 -30.52
C ASN A 64 -7.92 11.37 -31.78
N VAL A 65 -7.90 12.01 -32.95
CA VAL A 65 -8.11 11.39 -34.26
C VAL A 65 -6.93 11.72 -35.19
N LEU A 66 -6.38 10.72 -35.88
CA LEU A 66 -5.37 10.95 -36.90
C LEU A 66 -6.01 11.24 -38.24
N VAL A 67 -5.73 12.41 -38.82
CA VAL A 67 -6.20 12.80 -40.15
C VAL A 67 -5.01 12.93 -41.10
N ARG A 68 -5.12 12.26 -42.25
CA ARG A 68 -4.16 12.30 -43.34
C ARG A 68 -4.82 12.88 -44.58
N ILE A 69 -4.25 13.94 -45.14
CA ILE A 69 -4.67 14.51 -46.41
C ILE A 69 -3.67 14.07 -47.47
N LYS A 70 -4.12 13.24 -48.42
CA LYS A 70 -3.29 12.76 -49.53
C LYS A 70 -3.63 13.53 -50.81
N ILE A 71 -2.64 14.13 -51.45
CA ILE A 71 -2.85 14.78 -52.75
C ILE A 71 -2.98 13.69 -53.82
N LYS A 72 -4.20 13.42 -54.27
CA LYS A 72 -4.49 12.34 -55.22
C LYS A 72 -4.23 12.76 -56.66
N SER A 73 -4.72 13.93 -57.03
CA SER A 73 -4.59 14.46 -58.38
C SER A 73 -4.81 15.96 -58.41
N TYR A 74 -4.32 16.57 -59.48
CA TYR A 74 -4.75 17.88 -59.92
C TYR A 74 -5.70 17.70 -61.09
N ASN A 75 -6.72 18.54 -61.20
CA ASN A 75 -7.50 18.65 -62.44
C ASN A 75 -6.61 19.25 -63.55
N ASP A 76 -7.02 19.08 -64.82
CA ASP A 76 -6.28 19.48 -66.04
C ASP A 76 -5.83 20.97 -66.11
N GLN A 77 -6.22 21.77 -65.13
CA GLN A 77 -5.98 23.21 -65.01
C GLN A 77 -4.67 23.54 -64.27
N TYR A 78 -4.04 22.56 -63.63
CA TYR A 78 -2.72 22.69 -63.00
C TYR A 78 -1.73 21.73 -63.64
N ASP A 79 -0.49 22.19 -63.76
CA ASP A 79 0.61 21.35 -64.19
C ASP A 79 1.23 20.72 -62.94
N LYS A 80 1.12 19.40 -62.81
CA LYS A 80 1.67 18.62 -61.68
C LYS A 80 3.17 18.83 -61.47
N ASP A 81 3.90 19.16 -62.53
CA ASP A 81 5.34 19.32 -62.52
C ASP A 81 5.72 20.75 -62.09
N VAL A 82 4.83 21.73 -62.25
CA VAL A 82 5.03 23.15 -61.89
C VAL A 82 4.36 23.52 -60.56
N ASN A 83 3.14 23.07 -60.32
CA ASN A 83 2.33 23.46 -59.18
C ASN A 83 2.63 22.60 -57.95
N LYS A 84 2.88 23.26 -56.83
CA LYS A 84 3.24 22.63 -55.54
C LYS A 84 2.35 23.15 -54.42
N ILE A 85 2.16 22.36 -53.38
CA ILE A 85 1.44 22.74 -52.17
C ILE A 85 2.43 23.35 -51.18
N ASN A 86 2.18 24.60 -50.76
CA ASN A 86 3.01 25.35 -49.81
C ASN A 86 2.70 25.01 -48.36
N PHE A 87 1.41 24.93 -48.03
CA PHE A 87 0.96 24.59 -46.68
C PHE A 87 -0.40 23.91 -46.74
N VAL A 88 -0.69 23.15 -45.69
CA VAL A 88 -2.00 22.57 -45.40
C VAL A 88 -2.28 22.81 -43.92
N THR A 89 -3.51 23.18 -43.58
CA THR A 89 -4.01 23.19 -42.19
C THR A 89 -5.22 22.29 -42.09
N ILE A 90 -5.34 21.56 -40.98
CA ILE A 90 -6.33 20.49 -40.76
C ILE A 90 -7.01 20.71 -39.41
N GLY A 91 -8.32 20.55 -39.30
CA GLY A 91 -9.04 20.61 -38.02
C GLY A 91 -10.36 21.37 -38.09
N GLU A 92 -10.96 21.66 -36.95
CA GLU A 92 -12.22 22.41 -36.87
C GLU A 92 -11.96 23.91 -36.68
N GLY A 93 -12.54 24.78 -37.52
CA GLY A 93 -12.41 26.23 -37.34
C GLY A 93 -13.52 27.07 -37.96
N SER A 94 -13.99 28.08 -37.21
CA SER A 94 -15.00 29.06 -37.62
C SER A 94 -14.41 30.18 -38.51
N VAL A 95 -13.19 30.64 -38.19
CA VAL A 95 -12.43 31.66 -38.92
C VAL A 95 -10.92 31.39 -38.89
N TRP A 96 -10.22 31.70 -39.98
CA TRP A 96 -8.75 31.63 -40.02
C TRP A 96 -8.17 32.85 -39.32
N GLY A 97 -7.58 32.69 -38.12
CA GLY A 97 -6.95 33.81 -37.39
C GLY A 97 -7.70 34.36 -36.18
N GLY A 98 -8.85 33.77 -35.81
CA GLY A 98 -9.57 34.12 -34.58
C GLY A 98 -9.08 33.37 -33.34
N SER A 99 -9.68 33.68 -32.19
CA SER A 99 -9.40 33.05 -30.88
C SER A 99 -9.74 31.56 -30.81
N ASP A 100 -10.54 31.03 -31.75
CA ASP A 100 -10.98 29.64 -31.80
C ASP A 100 -9.94 28.68 -32.44
N ARG A 101 -8.68 29.13 -32.62
CA ARG A 101 -7.61 28.39 -33.29
C ARG A 101 -7.11 27.14 -32.54
N LEU A 102 -7.53 26.93 -31.31
CA LEU A 102 -6.94 25.91 -30.42
C LEU A 102 -7.13 24.48 -30.94
N ASP A 103 -8.09 24.26 -31.85
CA ASP A 103 -8.43 22.93 -32.35
C ASP A 103 -7.91 22.63 -33.78
N MET A 104 -7.07 23.52 -34.33
CA MET A 104 -6.51 23.38 -35.70
C MET A 104 -5.02 23.08 -35.72
N VAL A 105 -4.64 22.07 -36.50
CA VAL A 105 -3.24 21.76 -36.86
C VAL A 105 -2.79 22.73 -37.94
N SER A 106 -2.01 23.72 -37.53
CA SER A 106 -1.43 24.76 -38.38
C SER A 106 -0.20 24.29 -39.17
N LYS A 107 0.54 23.31 -38.65
CA LYS A 107 1.71 22.72 -39.30
C LYS A 107 1.69 21.19 -39.19
N PRO A 108 1.00 20.48 -40.10
CA PRO A 108 0.99 19.01 -40.09
C PRO A 108 2.34 18.42 -40.51
N LEU A 109 2.58 17.16 -40.17
CA LEU A 109 3.74 16.40 -40.63
C LEU A 109 3.62 16.11 -42.13
N VAL A 110 4.62 16.51 -42.90
CA VAL A 110 4.64 16.33 -44.37
C VAL A 110 5.48 15.12 -44.75
N GLN A 111 4.93 14.25 -45.58
CA GLN A 111 5.63 13.09 -46.15
C GLN A 111 5.50 13.08 -47.68
N SER A 112 6.62 12.87 -48.37
CA SER A 112 6.63 12.59 -49.81
C SER A 112 6.07 11.21 -50.13
N GLU A 113 5.82 10.94 -51.42
CA GLU A 113 5.26 9.67 -51.89
C GLU A 113 6.11 8.45 -51.51
N ASP A 114 7.43 8.61 -51.41
CA ASP A 114 8.37 7.58 -50.97
C ASP A 114 8.42 7.39 -49.43
N GLY A 115 7.64 8.18 -48.68
CA GLY A 115 7.58 8.15 -47.22
C GLY A 115 8.61 9.04 -46.50
N THR A 116 9.46 9.76 -47.22
CA THR A 116 10.45 10.66 -46.61
C THR A 116 9.76 11.85 -45.93
N ILE A 117 10.06 12.09 -44.65
CA ILE A 117 9.57 13.26 -43.90
C ILE A 117 10.25 14.53 -44.40
N LYS A 118 9.47 15.58 -44.60
CA LYS A 118 9.93 16.89 -45.07
C LYS A 118 9.80 17.94 -43.97
N ASP A 119 10.72 18.91 -43.99
CA ASP A 119 10.81 19.99 -43.02
C ASP A 119 9.79 21.12 -43.26
N GLU A 120 9.65 22.03 -42.29
CA GLU A 120 8.59 23.03 -42.12
C GLU A 120 8.55 24.17 -43.14
N THR A 121 9.61 24.33 -43.94
CA THR A 121 9.70 25.35 -45.00
C THR A 121 9.37 24.80 -46.40
N PHE A 122 8.92 23.54 -46.46
CA PHE A 122 8.83 22.78 -47.70
C PHE A 122 7.68 23.22 -48.60
N SER A 123 8.03 23.80 -49.75
CA SER A 123 7.12 24.33 -50.77
C SER A 123 7.12 23.50 -52.06
N GLU A 124 7.24 22.17 -51.92
CA GLU A 124 7.33 21.24 -53.07
C GLU A 124 6.31 20.08 -53.00
N GLY A 125 5.28 20.16 -52.16
CA GLY A 125 4.26 19.09 -52.07
C GLY A 125 3.53 18.89 -53.41
N THR A 126 3.34 17.66 -53.85
CA THR A 126 2.62 17.35 -55.11
C THR A 126 1.83 16.03 -54.98
N ILE A 127 1.37 15.47 -56.09
CA ILE A 127 0.66 14.17 -56.13
C ILE A 127 1.45 13.12 -55.34
N GLY A 128 0.74 12.34 -54.52
CA GLY A 128 1.32 11.30 -53.67
C GLY A 128 1.75 11.78 -52.29
N TYR A 129 1.95 13.08 -52.08
CA TYR A 129 2.30 13.62 -50.75
C TYR A 129 1.15 13.50 -49.76
N THR A 130 1.51 13.32 -48.49
CA THR A 130 0.57 13.22 -47.38
C THR A 130 0.88 14.25 -46.30
N TYR A 131 -0.17 14.91 -45.80
CA TYR A 131 -0.14 15.84 -44.68
C TYR A 131 -0.89 15.21 -43.50
N SER A 132 -0.17 14.90 -42.42
CA SER A 132 -0.74 14.21 -41.25
C SER A 132 -0.84 15.13 -40.05
N GLY A 133 -2.01 15.17 -39.41
CA GLY A 133 -2.22 15.88 -38.16
C GLY A 133 -3.20 15.12 -37.27
N ILE A 134 -2.98 15.21 -35.96
CA ILE A 134 -3.91 14.73 -34.95
C ILE A 134 -4.83 15.88 -34.56
N VAL A 135 -6.13 15.63 -34.62
CA VAL A 135 -7.21 16.59 -34.35
C VAL A 135 -8.13 16.06 -33.25
N LEU A 136 -8.94 16.94 -32.67
CA LEU A 136 -9.99 16.53 -31.73
C LEU A 136 -11.06 15.69 -32.44
N SER A 137 -11.66 14.76 -31.69
CA SER A 137 -12.83 14.00 -32.14
C SER A 137 -14.10 14.86 -32.10
N ASN A 138 -15.14 14.43 -32.82
CA ASN A 138 -16.45 15.07 -32.78
C ASN A 138 -17.57 14.02 -32.88
N ASP A 139 -18.74 14.36 -32.32
CA ASP A 139 -19.90 13.46 -32.29
C ASP A 139 -20.91 13.75 -33.43
N SER A 140 -20.67 14.82 -34.20
CA SER A 140 -21.58 15.23 -35.26
C SER A 140 -20.88 16.02 -36.36
N ARG A 141 -21.41 15.91 -37.58
CA ARG A 141 -20.91 16.63 -38.74
C ARG A 141 -21.10 18.15 -38.58
N ARG A 142 -20.05 18.93 -38.85
CA ARG A 142 -20.04 20.40 -38.69
C ARG A 142 -19.98 21.09 -40.05
N ASN A 143 -21.13 21.28 -40.69
CA ASN A 143 -21.24 21.78 -42.07
C ASN A 143 -20.80 23.25 -42.26
N ASP A 144 -20.89 24.05 -41.20
CA ASP A 144 -20.56 25.47 -41.13
C ASP A 144 -19.06 25.72 -40.92
N LEU A 145 -18.33 24.74 -40.39
CA LEU A 145 -16.91 24.82 -40.09
C LEU A 145 -16.03 24.46 -41.28
N ARG A 146 -14.81 25.01 -41.25
CA ARG A 146 -13.75 24.69 -42.20
C ARG A 146 -13.00 23.45 -41.71
N PHE A 147 -12.60 22.59 -42.65
CA PHE A 147 -11.92 21.33 -42.34
C PHE A 147 -10.47 21.30 -42.86
N ILE A 148 -10.27 21.70 -44.12
CA ILE A 148 -8.94 21.73 -44.76
C ILE A 148 -8.76 23.08 -45.41
N ARG A 149 -7.59 23.69 -45.25
CA ARG A 149 -7.13 24.82 -46.07
C ARG A 149 -5.75 24.53 -46.58
N LEU A 150 -5.50 24.91 -47.83
CA LEU A 150 -4.21 24.75 -48.48
C LEU A 150 -3.92 25.89 -49.45
N GLN A 151 -2.66 26.05 -49.81
CA GLN A 151 -2.23 27.01 -50.82
C GLN A 151 -1.42 26.32 -51.91
N VAL A 152 -1.77 26.61 -53.17
CA VAL A 152 -1.06 26.11 -54.36
C VAL A 152 -0.12 27.19 -54.89
N ALA A 153 1.18 26.89 -54.92
CA ALA A 153 2.25 27.71 -55.48
C ALA A 153 2.41 27.52 -56.99
N GLY A 154 3.15 28.44 -57.62
CA GLY A 154 3.43 28.40 -59.06
C GLY A 154 2.33 29.01 -59.94
N THR A 155 1.45 29.85 -59.36
CA THR A 155 0.48 30.68 -60.10
C THR A 155 0.80 32.17 -59.87
N PRO A 156 0.39 33.09 -60.77
CA PRO A 156 0.63 34.53 -60.60
C PRO A 156 0.01 35.14 -59.33
N LEU A 157 -1.01 34.47 -58.76
CA LEU A 157 -1.66 34.78 -57.49
C LEU A 157 -1.92 33.44 -56.77
N PRO A 158 -1.18 33.10 -55.70
CA PRO A 158 -1.35 31.80 -55.03
C PRO A 158 -2.78 31.64 -54.51
N ALA A 159 -3.52 30.68 -55.06
CA ALA A 159 -4.90 30.42 -54.68
C ALA A 159 -4.92 29.64 -53.36
N GLU A 160 -5.61 30.20 -52.36
CA GLU A 160 -6.00 29.47 -51.16
C GLU A 160 -7.29 28.71 -51.42
N LEU A 161 -7.26 27.40 -51.18
CA LEU A 161 -8.40 26.51 -51.36
C LEU A 161 -8.88 26.02 -50.00
N GLU A 162 -10.19 25.90 -49.85
CA GLU A 162 -10.84 25.45 -48.62
C GLU A 162 -11.76 24.25 -48.90
N VAL A 163 -11.79 23.31 -47.95
CA VAL A 163 -12.81 22.27 -47.84
C VAL A 163 -13.62 22.57 -46.57
N ARG A 164 -14.94 22.71 -46.74
CA ARG A 164 -15.90 22.96 -45.65
C ARG A 164 -16.68 21.70 -45.31
N GLY A 165 -17.17 21.63 -44.09
CA GLY A 165 -17.91 20.50 -43.56
C GLY A 165 -16.96 19.47 -42.96
N VAL A 166 -16.74 19.58 -41.65
CA VAL A 166 -15.98 18.58 -40.91
C VAL A 166 -16.82 17.30 -40.81
N PRO A 167 -16.35 16.15 -41.32
CA PRO A 167 -17.05 14.88 -41.18
C PRO A 167 -17.06 14.43 -39.71
N VAL A 168 -17.82 13.37 -39.42
CA VAL A 168 -17.72 12.74 -38.09
C VAL A 168 -16.34 12.11 -37.97
N LEU A 169 -15.59 12.52 -36.95
CA LEU A 169 -14.23 12.06 -36.66
C LEU A 169 -14.22 11.35 -35.32
N GLU A 170 -14.21 10.02 -35.36
CA GLU A 170 -14.28 9.18 -34.18
C GLU A 170 -12.90 9.03 -33.54
N ALA A 171 -12.83 9.19 -32.22
CA ALA A 171 -11.61 8.97 -31.43
C ALA A 171 -11.00 7.59 -31.73
N GLY A 172 -9.68 7.49 -31.70
CA GLY A 172 -8.99 6.22 -31.93
C GLY A 172 -9.03 5.69 -33.37
N HIS A 173 -9.46 6.50 -34.34
CA HIS A 173 -9.43 6.16 -35.77
C HIS A 173 -8.42 7.01 -36.55
N ALA A 174 -7.99 6.47 -37.69
CA ALA A 174 -7.14 7.14 -38.67
C ALA A 174 -7.88 7.28 -40.01
N TYR A 175 -8.09 8.52 -40.43
CA TYR A 175 -8.78 8.87 -41.66
C TYR A 175 -7.77 9.33 -42.71
N THR A 176 -7.87 8.79 -43.92
CA THR A 176 -7.11 9.28 -45.08
C THR A 176 -8.08 9.83 -46.11
N PHE A 177 -8.01 11.13 -46.34
CA PHE A 177 -8.80 11.85 -47.33
C PHE A 177 -7.96 12.07 -48.59
N ASP A 178 -8.38 11.45 -49.68
CA ASP A 178 -7.84 11.73 -50.99
C ASP A 178 -8.38 13.07 -51.49
N LEU A 179 -7.50 14.02 -51.72
CA LEU A 179 -7.85 15.36 -52.16
C LEU A 179 -7.57 15.54 -53.65
N ILE A 180 -8.56 16.07 -54.36
CA ILE A 180 -8.47 16.46 -55.77
C ILE A 180 -8.40 17.99 -55.83
N ILE A 181 -7.34 18.52 -56.43
CA ILE A 181 -7.04 19.95 -56.45
C ILE A 181 -7.55 20.58 -57.75
N GLY A 182 -8.49 21.54 -57.62
CA GLY A 182 -9.06 22.30 -58.74
C GLY A 182 -8.79 23.81 -58.64
N LYS A 183 -9.07 24.55 -59.71
CA LYS A 183 -8.74 25.99 -59.82
C LYS A 183 -9.29 26.86 -58.68
N ASN A 184 -10.55 26.62 -58.28
CA ASN A 184 -11.26 27.45 -57.29
C ASN A 184 -11.70 26.67 -56.03
N SER A 185 -11.47 25.35 -55.99
CA SER A 185 -11.90 24.49 -54.89
C SER A 185 -11.04 23.23 -54.82
N ALA A 186 -10.88 22.69 -53.61
CA ALA A 186 -10.41 21.33 -53.40
C ALA A 186 -11.61 20.45 -53.02
N THR A 187 -11.64 19.21 -53.50
CA THR A 187 -12.73 18.27 -53.19
C THR A 187 -12.18 16.96 -52.66
N ILE A 188 -12.86 16.38 -51.68
CA ILE A 188 -12.57 15.04 -51.18
C ILE A 188 -13.07 14.02 -52.22
N GLY A 189 -12.18 13.16 -52.69
CA GLY A 189 -12.50 12.05 -53.58
C GLY A 189 -12.95 10.82 -52.80
N SER A 190 -11.99 10.09 -52.24
CA SER A 190 -12.22 8.90 -51.40
C SER A 190 -11.77 9.15 -49.96
N VAL A 191 -12.45 8.51 -49.02
CA VAL A 191 -12.08 8.48 -47.60
C VAL A 191 -11.83 7.05 -47.19
N ASN A 192 -10.66 6.77 -46.65
CA ASN A 192 -10.34 5.48 -46.07
C ASN A 192 -10.21 5.65 -44.55
N VAL A 193 -10.94 4.82 -43.79
CA VAL A 193 -10.96 4.85 -42.33
C VAL A 193 -10.40 3.54 -41.83
N ASN A 194 -9.42 3.61 -40.94
CA ASN A 194 -8.89 2.44 -40.24
C ASN A 194 -8.95 2.70 -38.74
N GLU A 195 -9.11 1.64 -37.97
CA GLU A 195 -8.84 1.70 -36.55
C GLU A 195 -7.38 2.11 -36.31
N TRP A 196 -7.17 3.03 -35.39
CA TRP A 196 -5.87 3.44 -34.89
C TRP A 196 -5.70 2.92 -33.46
N GLY A 197 -6.03 1.64 -33.27
CA GLY A 197 -6.36 1.09 -31.96
C GLY A 197 -5.24 0.35 -31.21
N THR A 198 -4.21 -0.18 -31.88
CA THR A 198 -3.26 -1.08 -31.20
C THR A 198 -1.81 -0.62 -31.33
N GLY A 199 -1.23 -0.17 -30.22
CA GLY A 199 0.22 0.01 -30.04
C GLY A 199 0.87 -1.21 -29.38
N ALA A 200 2.21 -1.18 -29.26
CA ALA A 200 2.92 -2.18 -28.46
C ALA A 200 2.60 -1.99 -26.96
N THR A 201 2.58 -3.08 -26.20
CA THR A 201 2.53 -3.02 -24.74
C THR A 201 3.76 -2.29 -24.22
N ILE A 202 3.56 -1.25 -23.41
CA ILE A 202 4.64 -0.57 -22.67
C ILE A 202 4.69 -1.22 -21.29
N SER A 203 5.88 -1.67 -20.88
CA SER A 203 6.08 -2.44 -19.65
C SER A 203 6.57 -1.61 -18.46
N ASP A 204 6.89 -0.33 -18.68
CA ASP A 204 7.54 0.58 -17.75
C ASP A 204 6.86 1.95 -17.75
N GLY A 205 6.00 2.19 -16.75
CA GLY A 205 5.43 3.52 -16.48
C GLY A 205 6.27 4.27 -15.44
N GLU A 206 6.36 5.60 -15.58
CA GLU A 206 7.06 6.47 -14.61
C GLU A 206 6.16 6.75 -13.39
N THR A 207 6.70 6.55 -12.19
CA THR A 207 6.12 6.99 -10.90
C THR A 207 6.99 8.08 -10.30
N ASP A 208 6.47 8.91 -9.39
CA ASP A 208 7.33 9.77 -8.57
C ASP A 208 8.44 8.92 -7.92
N PRO A 209 9.71 9.35 -7.99
CA PRO A 209 10.80 8.56 -7.46
C PRO A 209 10.70 8.53 -5.93
N VAL A 210 10.28 7.39 -5.38
CA VAL A 210 10.38 7.10 -3.95
C VAL A 210 11.85 6.86 -3.62
N ASP A 211 12.38 7.52 -2.59
CA ASP A 211 13.76 7.32 -2.15
C ASP A 211 13.98 5.84 -1.82
N THR A 212 14.90 5.21 -2.56
CA THR A 212 15.09 3.76 -2.54
C THR A 212 16.50 3.46 -2.04
N TRP A 213 16.58 2.77 -0.91
CA TRP A 213 17.84 2.48 -0.26
C TRP A 213 18.66 1.42 -1.00
N ASP A 214 19.96 1.68 -1.14
CA ASP A 214 20.93 0.73 -1.69
C ASP A 214 21.37 -0.35 -0.67
N GLY A 215 21.01 -0.17 0.60
CA GLY A 215 21.39 -1.06 1.71
C GLY A 215 22.69 -0.67 2.41
N LYS A 216 23.32 0.45 2.05
CA LYS A 216 24.66 0.82 2.51
C LYS A 216 24.85 2.31 2.75
N THR A 217 24.22 3.15 1.93
CA THR A 217 24.41 4.60 1.98
C THR A 217 23.83 5.15 3.28
N VAL A 218 24.63 5.95 3.94
CA VAL A 218 24.31 6.64 5.18
C VAL A 218 24.63 8.11 4.96
N THR A 219 23.73 9.01 5.36
CA THR A 219 23.90 10.46 5.17
C THR A 219 23.38 11.20 6.38
N ALA A 220 24.17 12.15 6.90
CA ALA A 220 23.76 12.93 8.05
C ALA A 220 22.49 13.75 7.75
N PHE A 221 21.57 13.80 8.71
CA PHE A 221 20.49 14.78 8.71
C PHE A 221 21.00 16.15 9.12
N ALA A 222 20.28 17.21 8.74
CA ALA A 222 20.58 18.56 9.22
C ALA A 222 20.29 18.66 10.72
N THR A 223 21.20 19.30 11.46
CA THR A 223 21.01 19.61 12.89
C THR A 223 20.69 21.08 13.14
N LYS A 224 20.67 21.88 12.07
CA LYS A 224 20.29 23.29 12.09
C LYS A 224 19.37 23.61 10.91
N ASP A 225 18.47 24.56 11.11
CA ASP A 225 17.64 25.13 10.05
C ASP A 225 18.44 26.11 9.16
N ALA A 226 17.76 26.70 8.17
CA ALA A 226 18.35 27.66 7.24
C ALA A 226 18.83 28.96 7.93
N ASP A 227 18.25 29.31 9.08
CA ASP A 227 18.60 30.49 9.88
C ASP A 227 19.69 30.18 10.92
N GLY A 228 20.11 28.92 11.02
CA GLY A 228 21.17 28.44 11.91
C GLY A 228 20.71 28.05 13.31
N ASN A 229 19.40 28.00 13.58
CA ASN A 229 18.85 27.53 14.85
C ASN A 229 18.95 26.01 14.95
N GLU A 230 19.15 25.48 16.15
CA GLU A 230 19.23 24.04 16.38
C GLU A 230 17.88 23.34 16.17
N LEU A 231 17.90 22.25 15.40
CA LEU A 231 16.77 21.35 15.17
C LEU A 231 16.69 20.27 16.25
N GLY A 232 15.51 19.71 16.44
CA GLY A 232 15.27 18.55 17.30
C GLY A 232 15.00 18.89 18.76
N ASN A 233 15.03 20.16 19.17
CA ASN A 233 14.79 20.56 20.56
C ASN A 233 13.30 20.68 20.91
N THR A 234 12.41 20.77 19.92
CA THR A 234 10.95 20.91 20.11
C THR A 234 10.19 20.16 19.02
N GLU A 235 8.92 19.86 19.26
CA GLU A 235 8.05 19.19 18.28
C GLU A 235 7.77 20.05 17.04
N GLU A 236 7.73 21.38 17.20
CA GLU A 236 7.54 22.35 16.11
C GLU A 236 8.81 22.55 15.26
N ASN A 237 9.98 22.14 15.78
CA ASN A 237 11.25 22.28 15.10
C ASN A 237 12.06 20.96 15.16
N PRO A 238 11.54 19.87 14.57
CA PRO A 238 12.16 18.56 14.64
C PRO A 238 13.34 18.42 13.67
N ILE A 239 14.17 17.40 13.88
CA ILE A 239 15.10 16.91 12.86
C ILE A 239 14.29 16.19 11.77
N LEU A 240 14.42 16.67 10.54
CA LEU A 240 13.71 16.11 9.38
C LEU A 240 14.50 14.96 8.76
N ILE A 241 13.79 13.88 8.43
CA ILE A 241 14.31 12.71 7.71
C ILE A 241 13.50 12.57 6.41
N SER A 242 14.16 12.85 5.29
CA SER A 242 13.58 12.80 3.94
C SER A 242 14.16 11.65 3.08
N SER A 243 15.07 10.85 3.64
CA SER A 243 15.71 9.75 2.91
C SER A 243 16.02 8.54 3.81
N CYS A 244 16.07 7.36 3.20
CA CYS A 244 16.53 6.12 3.80
C CYS A 244 17.95 6.24 4.33
N ALA A 245 18.83 7.01 3.66
CA ALA A 245 20.20 7.23 4.10
C ALA A 245 20.28 8.00 5.42
N GLN A 246 19.38 8.96 5.66
CA GLN A 246 19.26 9.67 6.94
C GLN A 246 18.66 8.80 8.03
N LEU A 247 17.67 7.96 7.69
CA LEU A 247 17.14 6.99 8.63
C LEU A 247 18.21 5.96 9.05
N ALA A 248 19.04 5.50 8.11
CA ALA A 248 20.18 4.63 8.38
C ALA A 248 21.25 5.32 9.25
N TYR A 249 21.45 6.64 9.07
CA TYR A 249 22.33 7.45 9.91
C TYR A 249 21.85 7.51 11.36
N LEU A 250 20.54 7.73 11.58
CA LEU A 250 19.95 7.64 12.91
C LEU A 250 20.24 6.29 13.57
N SER A 251 20.01 5.20 12.83
CA SER A 251 20.33 3.85 13.32
C SER A 251 21.80 3.74 13.74
N GLU A 252 22.74 4.29 12.96
CA GLU A 252 24.19 4.20 13.22
C GLU A 252 24.61 4.98 14.46
N HIS A 253 24.09 6.18 14.62
CA HIS A 253 24.38 7.01 15.78
C HIS A 253 23.87 6.38 17.08
N VAL A 254 22.66 5.81 17.07
CA VAL A 254 22.13 5.11 18.24
C VAL A 254 23.04 3.94 18.62
N LYS A 255 23.47 3.12 17.67
CA LYS A 255 24.43 2.04 17.90
C LYS A 255 25.74 2.55 18.52
N ASN A 256 26.19 3.74 18.13
CA ASN A 256 27.43 4.34 18.64
C ASN A 256 27.25 5.05 20.00
N GLY A 257 26.05 5.01 20.59
CA GLY A 257 25.77 5.47 21.94
C GLY A 257 24.90 6.72 22.03
N GLU A 258 24.53 7.33 20.90
CA GLU A 258 23.67 8.52 20.88
C GLU A 258 22.21 8.13 21.12
N LYS A 259 21.72 8.36 22.33
CA LYS A 259 20.36 7.95 22.73
C LYS A 259 19.27 8.88 22.21
N TYR A 260 19.59 10.14 21.91
CA TYR A 260 18.64 11.17 21.48
C TYR A 260 17.53 11.48 22.50
N GLU A 261 17.84 11.46 23.80
CA GLU A 261 16.91 11.90 24.85
C GLU A 261 16.45 13.35 24.58
N ASN A 262 15.14 13.61 24.74
CA ASN A 262 14.51 14.91 24.47
C ASN A 262 14.73 15.45 23.03
N THR A 263 15.04 14.58 22.06
CA THR A 263 15.19 14.97 20.66
C THR A 263 13.96 14.56 19.83
N TYR A 264 13.48 15.44 18.94
CA TYR A 264 12.32 15.22 18.08
C TYR A 264 12.74 14.95 16.63
N PHE A 265 12.27 13.84 16.06
CA PHE A 265 12.45 13.45 14.66
C PHE A 265 11.11 13.40 13.93
N LYS A 266 11.10 13.79 12.65
CA LYS A 266 9.93 13.73 11.78
C LYS A 266 10.28 13.25 10.38
N LEU A 267 9.51 12.30 9.84
CA LEU A 267 9.59 11.95 8.41
C LEU A 267 8.92 13.03 7.55
N THR A 268 9.49 13.32 6.39
CA THR A 268 8.90 14.26 5.40
C THR A 268 8.51 13.60 4.08
N ASP A 269 8.93 12.35 3.88
CA ASP A 269 8.78 11.62 2.63
C ASP A 269 8.61 10.13 2.91
N ASP A 270 7.98 9.42 1.97
CA ASP A 270 7.90 7.96 2.00
C ASP A 270 9.27 7.35 1.64
N LEU A 271 9.63 6.27 2.33
CA LEU A 271 10.96 5.69 2.28
C LEU A 271 10.90 4.21 1.87
N ASN A 272 11.68 3.81 0.86
CA ASN A 272 11.73 2.42 0.42
C ASN A 272 13.07 1.75 0.76
N LEU A 273 13.07 0.91 1.79
CA LEU A 273 14.25 0.12 2.20
C LEU A 273 14.57 -1.04 1.23
N ALA A 274 13.74 -1.24 0.20
CA ALA A 274 13.99 -2.12 -0.95
C ALA A 274 14.35 -3.58 -0.61
N GLY A 275 13.87 -4.08 0.54
CA GLY A 275 14.18 -5.42 1.02
C GLY A 275 15.67 -5.61 1.31
N LYS A 276 16.42 -4.53 1.57
CA LYS A 276 17.83 -4.59 1.98
C LYS A 276 17.92 -4.92 3.46
N SER A 277 19.02 -5.56 3.85
CA SER A 277 19.27 -5.92 5.25
C SER A 277 19.33 -4.65 6.11
N TRP A 278 18.31 -4.49 6.95
CA TRP A 278 18.16 -3.38 7.87
C TRP A 278 18.82 -3.71 9.20
N ARG A 279 19.55 -2.73 9.75
CA ARG A 279 20.01 -2.79 11.13
C ARG A 279 19.03 -2.03 12.02
N PRO A 280 18.41 -2.70 13.02
CA PRO A 280 17.44 -2.05 13.90
C PRO A 280 17.99 -0.79 14.58
N ILE A 281 17.11 0.20 14.75
CA ILE A 281 17.40 1.40 15.53
C ILE A 281 17.34 1.03 17.02
N GLY A 282 18.49 1.13 17.66
CA GLY A 282 18.66 0.74 19.06
C GLY A 282 18.82 -0.76 19.28
N TYR A 283 19.56 -1.10 20.33
CA TYR A 283 19.91 -2.48 20.66
C TYR A 283 19.86 -2.72 22.17
N LYS A 284 19.30 -3.87 22.55
CA LYS A 284 19.30 -4.36 23.93
C LYS A 284 20.21 -5.57 24.04
N SER A 285 21.20 -5.49 24.92
CA SER A 285 22.13 -6.58 25.17
C SER A 285 21.56 -7.55 26.21
N ALA A 286 22.00 -8.81 26.16
CA ALA A 286 21.58 -9.81 27.13
C ALA A 286 22.06 -9.48 28.57
N SER A 287 23.15 -8.73 28.72
CA SER A 287 23.70 -8.32 30.03
C SER A 287 23.14 -6.97 30.53
N GLY A 288 22.48 -6.19 29.67
CA GLY A 288 22.04 -4.82 29.97
C GLY A 288 23.16 -3.78 30.04
N THR A 289 24.43 -4.17 29.90
CA THR A 289 25.60 -3.27 30.08
C THR A 289 26.05 -2.56 28.81
N SER A 290 25.52 -2.96 27.65
CA SER A 290 25.85 -2.39 26.33
C SER A 290 24.59 -1.98 25.57
N ASP A 291 23.52 -1.68 26.32
CA ASP A 291 22.26 -1.21 25.78
C ASP A 291 22.44 0.16 25.12
N THR A 292 21.93 0.28 23.91
CA THR A 292 21.89 1.51 23.13
C THR A 292 20.44 1.77 22.74
N PRO A 293 19.55 2.14 23.69
CA PRO A 293 18.17 2.46 23.34
C PRO A 293 18.11 3.73 22.49
N PHE A 294 17.12 3.79 21.61
CA PHE A 294 16.62 5.08 21.15
C PHE A 294 15.67 5.66 22.22
N CYS A 295 15.86 6.92 22.58
CA CYS A 295 15.13 7.65 23.61
C CYS A 295 14.48 8.96 23.12
N GLY A 296 14.40 9.15 21.80
CA GLY A 296 13.81 10.34 21.20
C GLY A 296 12.30 10.25 20.99
N THR A 297 11.75 11.27 20.35
CA THR A 297 10.41 11.24 19.75
C THR A 297 10.56 11.01 18.25
N PHE A 298 9.82 10.06 17.69
CA PHE A 298 9.80 9.77 16.26
C PHE A 298 8.36 9.88 15.73
N ASP A 299 8.12 10.90 14.94
CA ASP A 299 6.84 11.15 14.26
C ASP A 299 6.95 10.76 12.78
N GLY A 300 6.19 9.75 12.36
CA GLY A 300 6.10 9.37 10.96
C GLY A 300 5.35 10.39 10.10
N ASP A 301 4.59 11.32 10.70
CA ASP A 301 3.74 12.30 10.00
C ASP A 301 2.86 11.70 8.89
N ARG A 302 2.42 10.45 9.08
CA ARG A 302 1.64 9.63 8.14
C ARG A 302 2.40 9.14 6.90
N HIS A 303 3.72 9.30 6.87
CA HIS A 303 4.58 8.70 5.86
C HIS A 303 4.81 7.21 6.10
N GLU A 304 5.22 6.55 5.02
CA GLU A 304 5.37 5.11 4.95
C GLU A 304 6.82 4.67 4.77
N ILE A 305 7.21 3.64 5.52
CA ILE A 305 8.48 2.92 5.33
C ILE A 305 8.18 1.55 4.71
N MET A 306 8.64 1.34 3.49
CA MET A 306 8.36 0.14 2.70
C MET A 306 9.55 -0.82 2.69
N GLY A 307 9.26 -2.11 2.59
CA GLY A 307 10.27 -3.12 2.25
C GLY A 307 11.33 -3.32 3.34
N LEU A 308 10.96 -3.11 4.61
CA LEU A 308 11.80 -3.41 5.75
C LEU A 308 12.18 -4.90 5.74
N ARG A 309 13.47 -5.21 5.70
CA ARG A 309 13.96 -6.59 5.83
C ARG A 309 14.96 -6.71 6.96
N VAL A 310 14.70 -7.57 7.93
CA VAL A 310 15.64 -7.86 9.02
C VAL A 310 15.94 -9.35 9.01
N ASP A 311 17.16 -9.70 8.61
CA ASP A 311 17.71 -11.06 8.69
C ASP A 311 18.90 -11.02 9.66
N ALA A 312 18.65 -11.33 10.93
CA ALA A 312 19.67 -11.20 11.96
C ALA A 312 19.60 -12.36 12.97
N ASN A 313 20.76 -12.83 13.40
CA ASN A 313 20.91 -13.75 14.53
C ASN A 313 21.12 -12.96 15.82
N SER A 314 20.29 -11.95 16.06
CA SER A 314 20.39 -11.08 17.23
C SER A 314 19.02 -10.86 17.88
N ASN A 315 19.05 -10.34 19.09
CA ASN A 315 17.84 -10.04 19.86
C ASN A 315 17.31 -8.65 19.51
N CYS A 316 16.03 -8.43 19.78
CA CYS A 316 15.34 -7.15 19.71
C CYS A 316 15.37 -6.60 18.27
N LEU A 317 14.45 -7.08 17.45
CA LEU A 317 14.40 -6.82 16.01
C LEU A 317 13.12 -6.10 15.59
N GLY A 318 13.26 -5.30 14.54
CA GLY A 318 12.22 -4.49 13.92
C GLY A 318 12.84 -3.31 13.18
N LEU A 319 12.02 -2.34 12.79
CA LEU A 319 12.56 -1.02 12.42
C LEU A 319 13.37 -0.46 13.60
N PHE A 320 12.77 -0.52 14.79
CA PHE A 320 13.44 -0.29 16.06
C PHE A 320 13.74 -1.62 16.75
N GLY A 321 14.96 -1.77 17.25
CA GLY A 321 15.33 -2.91 18.06
C GLY A 321 14.91 -2.69 19.51
N TYR A 322 15.39 -1.59 20.10
CA TYR A 322 15.11 -1.21 21.48
C TYR A 322 14.80 0.29 21.59
N ILE A 323 13.61 0.60 22.09
CA ILE A 323 13.21 1.96 22.48
C ILE A 323 13.01 2.05 23.98
N LYS A 324 13.43 3.17 24.56
CA LYS A 324 13.21 3.49 25.98
C LYS A 324 12.71 4.91 26.14
N SER A 325 11.69 5.15 26.98
CA SER A 325 11.18 6.50 27.27
C SER A 325 10.84 7.29 25.99
N THR A 326 10.34 6.60 24.97
CA THR A 326 10.18 7.09 23.58
C THR A 326 8.72 7.36 23.25
N TYR A 327 8.48 8.40 22.44
CA TYR A 327 7.19 8.61 21.77
C TYR A 327 7.33 8.23 20.29
N LEU A 328 6.63 7.18 19.85
CA LEU A 328 6.64 6.70 18.47
C LEU A 328 5.23 6.80 17.91
N LYS A 329 5.03 7.66 16.90
CA LYS A 329 3.68 7.97 16.42
C LYS A 329 3.55 8.14 14.91
N ASN A 330 2.33 7.97 14.42
CA ASN A 330 1.90 8.29 13.05
C ASN A 330 2.74 7.64 11.94
N LEU A 331 3.17 6.39 12.14
CA LEU A 331 4.07 5.70 11.21
C LEU A 331 3.39 4.49 10.57
N LYS A 332 3.54 4.36 9.24
CA LYS A 332 3.16 3.15 8.51
C LYS A 332 4.41 2.37 8.08
N ILE A 333 4.43 1.07 8.32
CA ILE A 333 5.46 0.16 7.79
C ILE A 333 4.78 -0.95 7.01
N SER A 334 5.26 -1.28 5.82
CA SER A 334 4.57 -2.24 4.97
C SER A 334 5.51 -3.12 4.17
N SER A 335 5.02 -4.32 3.82
CA SER A 335 5.84 -5.38 3.20
C SER A 335 7.10 -5.69 4.01
N ALA A 336 6.97 -5.72 5.33
CA ALA A 336 8.07 -6.12 6.19
C ALA A 336 8.34 -7.62 6.09
N ASP A 337 9.61 -7.99 6.14
CA ASP A 337 10.08 -9.38 6.16
C ASP A 337 11.13 -9.52 7.26
N ILE A 338 10.73 -10.09 8.40
CA ILE A 338 11.61 -10.30 9.54
C ILE A 338 11.82 -11.79 9.74
N ASN A 339 13.06 -12.25 9.58
CA ASN A 339 13.48 -13.62 9.89
C ASN A 339 14.64 -13.59 10.90
N SER A 340 14.51 -14.35 11.97
CA SER A 340 15.53 -14.36 13.03
C SER A 340 15.61 -15.66 13.80
N THR A 341 16.80 -15.95 14.31
CA THR A 341 17.03 -17.01 15.31
C THR A 341 17.17 -16.46 16.73
N GLY A 342 17.05 -15.15 16.92
CA GLY A 342 17.17 -14.47 18.21
C GLY A 342 15.83 -14.22 18.90
N ASP A 343 15.89 -13.52 20.03
CA ASP A 343 14.75 -13.18 20.87
C ASP A 343 14.11 -11.85 20.50
N TYR A 344 12.80 -11.73 20.71
CA TYR A 344 12.03 -10.48 20.60
C TYR A 344 12.11 -9.85 19.20
N ALA A 345 11.17 -10.21 18.32
CA ALA A 345 11.04 -9.55 17.02
C ALA A 345 9.60 -9.12 16.72
N ALA A 346 9.47 -7.94 16.14
CA ALA A 346 8.22 -7.45 15.57
C ALA A 346 8.52 -6.41 14.49
N ILE A 347 7.52 -6.03 13.69
CA ILE A 347 7.75 -5.11 12.56
C ILE A 347 8.19 -3.73 13.04
N LEU A 348 7.47 -3.18 14.03
CA LEU A 348 7.75 -1.84 14.54
C LEU A 348 8.90 -1.86 15.55
N CYS A 349 8.77 -2.67 16.62
CA CYS A 349 9.74 -2.66 17.72
C CYS A 349 9.95 -4.04 18.37
N GLY A 350 11.22 -4.45 18.53
CA GLY A 350 11.57 -5.66 19.28
C GLY A 350 11.26 -5.54 20.78
N TYR A 351 11.77 -4.49 21.42
CA TYR A 351 11.61 -4.25 22.86
C TYR A 351 11.26 -2.78 23.12
N ALA A 352 10.12 -2.54 23.75
CA ALA A 352 9.68 -1.21 24.14
C ALA A 352 9.60 -1.11 25.66
N GLU A 353 10.33 -0.15 26.24
CA GLU A 353 10.35 0.12 27.69
C GLU A 353 9.96 1.57 27.98
N GLU A 354 9.02 1.81 28.90
CA GLU A 354 8.58 3.18 29.25
C GLU A 354 8.15 4.02 28.03
N ALA A 355 7.66 3.38 26.96
CA ALA A 355 7.38 4.01 25.68
C ALA A 355 5.88 4.25 25.46
N ASN A 356 5.57 5.22 24.59
CA ASN A 356 4.22 5.48 24.10
C ASN A 356 4.20 5.32 22.58
N ILE A 357 3.49 4.30 22.11
CA ILE A 357 3.33 3.95 20.69
C ILE A 357 1.90 4.28 20.27
N SER A 358 1.69 5.12 19.26
CA SER A 358 0.34 5.51 18.88
C SER A 358 0.14 5.76 17.38
N ASN A 359 -1.03 5.44 16.86
CA ASN A 359 -1.39 5.69 15.45
C ASN A 359 -0.39 5.05 14.45
N CYS A 360 0.09 3.84 14.76
CA CYS A 360 1.03 3.11 13.90
C CYS A 360 0.33 1.94 13.19
N SER A 361 0.70 1.70 11.94
CA SER A 361 0.18 0.57 11.15
C SER A 361 1.32 -0.25 10.56
N VAL A 362 1.23 -1.58 10.67
CA VAL A 362 2.24 -2.49 10.11
C VAL A 362 1.63 -3.57 9.22
N SER A 363 2.32 -3.90 8.12
CA SER A 363 2.02 -5.10 7.33
C SER A 363 3.27 -5.87 6.93
N GLY A 364 3.17 -7.20 6.96
CA GLY A 364 4.29 -8.07 6.60
C GLY A 364 4.30 -9.39 7.37
N LYS A 365 5.47 -10.02 7.41
CA LYS A 365 5.67 -11.30 8.10
C LYS A 365 6.81 -11.23 9.11
N VAL A 366 6.63 -11.93 10.21
CA VAL A 366 7.60 -12.07 11.30
C VAL A 366 7.74 -13.57 11.59
N LYS A 367 8.92 -14.11 11.33
CA LYS A 367 9.26 -15.49 11.67
C LYS A 367 10.48 -15.52 12.57
N ILE A 368 10.32 -16.06 13.77
CA ILE A 368 11.45 -16.27 14.67
C ILE A 368 11.55 -17.71 15.17
N GLU A 369 12.78 -18.18 15.29
CA GLU A 369 13.09 -19.55 15.69
C GLU A 369 13.40 -19.67 17.20
N HIS A 370 12.95 -18.70 18.01
CA HIS A 370 13.16 -18.70 19.47
C HIS A 370 11.94 -18.12 20.22
N THR A 371 12.10 -17.13 21.12
CA THR A 371 11.08 -16.85 22.14
C THR A 371 9.83 -16.11 21.65
N THR A 372 9.90 -14.79 21.45
CA THR A 372 8.72 -13.92 21.46
C THR A 372 8.59 -13.11 20.18
N ALA A 373 7.47 -13.26 19.48
CA ALA A 373 7.14 -12.49 18.30
C ALA A 373 5.82 -11.74 18.47
N GLY A 374 5.82 -10.48 18.02
CA GLY A 374 4.63 -9.67 17.86
C GLY A 374 4.49 -9.19 16.43
N GLY A 375 3.29 -8.80 16.01
CA GLY A 375 3.11 -8.06 14.76
C GLY A 375 3.70 -6.65 14.84
N LEU A 376 3.27 -5.88 15.85
CA LEU A 376 3.72 -4.51 16.12
C LEU A 376 4.93 -4.50 17.05
N VAL A 377 4.77 -5.06 18.25
CA VAL A 377 5.80 -5.01 19.31
C VAL A 377 6.06 -6.42 19.84
N ALA A 378 7.31 -6.84 19.99
CA ALA A 378 7.56 -8.18 20.52
C ALA A 378 7.39 -8.21 22.05
N TYR A 379 7.99 -7.24 22.76
CA TYR A 379 7.85 -7.09 24.20
C TYR A 379 7.55 -5.63 24.58
N LEU A 380 6.38 -5.41 25.17
CA LEU A 380 5.91 -4.14 25.71
C LEU A 380 6.06 -4.14 27.25
N LYS A 381 7.00 -3.37 27.78
CA LYS A 381 7.28 -3.28 29.24
C LYS A 381 7.05 -1.86 29.74
N ASN A 382 6.25 -1.67 30.79
CA ASN A 382 5.93 -0.34 31.34
C ASN A 382 5.50 0.66 30.25
N SER A 383 4.83 0.19 29.20
CA SER A 383 4.64 0.93 27.94
C SER A 383 3.19 0.90 27.47
N ASN A 384 2.82 1.89 26.67
CA ASN A 384 1.47 2.05 26.13
C ASN A 384 1.49 1.91 24.60
N MET A 385 0.47 1.24 24.07
CA MET A 385 0.21 1.11 22.63
C MET A 385 -1.27 1.41 22.34
N SER A 386 -1.54 2.43 21.53
CA SER A 386 -2.92 2.86 21.25
C SER A 386 -3.17 3.15 19.77
N ASN A 387 -4.41 2.93 19.31
CA ASN A 387 -4.85 3.23 17.94
C ASN A 387 -3.94 2.62 16.85
N CYS A 388 -3.42 1.42 17.07
CA CYS A 388 -2.51 0.76 16.13
C CYS A 388 -3.19 -0.37 15.35
N THR A 389 -2.71 -0.65 14.14
CA THR A 389 -3.22 -1.74 13.29
C THR A 389 -2.12 -2.66 12.79
N ALA A 390 -2.45 -3.94 12.63
CA ALA A 390 -1.51 -4.95 12.12
C ALA A 390 -2.19 -5.88 11.10
N GLU A 391 -1.60 -6.03 9.92
CA GLU A 391 -1.94 -7.08 8.94
C GLU A 391 -0.72 -8.00 8.77
N VAL A 392 -0.67 -9.09 9.54
CA VAL A 392 0.60 -9.77 9.84
C VAL A 392 0.55 -11.29 9.85
N GLU A 393 1.58 -11.92 9.29
CA GLU A 393 1.87 -13.34 9.49
C GLU A 393 2.95 -13.49 10.56
N VAL A 394 2.60 -13.97 11.75
CA VAL A 394 3.53 -14.08 12.89
C VAL A 394 3.74 -15.55 13.26
N THR A 395 5.00 -15.99 13.24
CA THR A 395 5.41 -17.35 13.62
C THR A 395 6.57 -17.30 14.61
N SER A 396 6.43 -17.96 15.77
CA SER A 396 7.50 -18.06 16.81
C SER A 396 7.56 -19.45 17.45
N GLN A 397 8.60 -19.77 18.23
CA GLN A 397 8.59 -20.99 19.05
C GLN A 397 7.86 -20.83 20.40
N HIS A 398 7.79 -19.65 21.02
CA HIS A 398 7.12 -19.51 22.32
C HIS A 398 5.92 -18.57 22.31
N ASN A 399 6.12 -17.26 22.45
CA ASN A 399 5.04 -16.30 22.56
C ASN A 399 4.74 -15.68 21.20
N VAL A 400 3.49 -15.75 20.75
CA VAL A 400 3.04 -15.23 19.46
C VAL A 400 1.81 -14.36 19.69
N GLY A 401 1.89 -13.10 19.27
CA GLY A 401 0.75 -12.19 19.29
C GLY A 401 0.62 -11.39 18.00
N GLY A 402 -0.60 -11.22 17.50
CA GLY A 402 -0.85 -10.38 16.32
C GLY A 402 -0.52 -8.89 16.55
N LEU A 403 -0.71 -8.39 17.78
CA LEU A 403 -0.24 -7.06 18.19
C LEU A 403 1.08 -7.16 18.95
N CYS A 404 1.05 -7.92 20.05
CA CYS A 404 2.13 -7.95 21.02
C CYS A 404 2.51 -9.37 21.42
N GLY A 405 3.79 -9.74 21.34
CA GLY A 405 4.23 -11.06 21.79
C GLY A 405 4.07 -11.24 23.30
N LYS A 406 4.59 -10.29 24.07
CA LYS A 406 4.56 -10.25 25.53
C LYS A 406 4.29 -8.84 26.05
N ILE A 407 3.46 -8.73 27.10
CA ILE A 407 3.27 -7.48 27.84
C ILE A 407 3.45 -7.68 29.34
N ASP A 408 4.29 -6.83 29.95
CA ASP A 408 4.44 -6.71 31.40
C ASP A 408 4.20 -5.24 31.78
N CYS A 409 3.17 -4.95 32.57
CA CYS A 409 2.79 -3.60 32.98
C CYS A 409 2.59 -2.63 31.80
N GLY A 410 1.39 -2.53 31.24
CA GLY A 410 1.18 -1.60 30.14
C GLY A 410 -0.26 -1.51 29.68
N ILE A 411 -0.52 -0.59 28.77
CA ILE A 411 -1.84 -0.38 28.20
C ILE A 411 -1.80 -0.73 26.71
N ILE A 412 -2.71 -1.60 26.26
CA ILE A 412 -3.02 -1.80 24.84
C ILE A 412 -4.48 -1.42 24.62
N GLU A 413 -4.74 -0.33 23.90
CA GLU A 413 -6.10 0.12 23.66
C GLU A 413 -6.40 0.46 22.20
N LYS A 414 -7.65 0.22 21.76
CA LYS A 414 -8.14 0.63 20.43
C LYS A 414 -7.29 0.11 19.27
N CYS A 415 -6.70 -1.06 19.43
CA CYS A 415 -5.83 -1.67 18.43
C CYS A 415 -6.56 -2.79 17.67
N THR A 416 -6.25 -2.97 16.38
CA THR A 416 -6.90 -3.98 15.54
C THR A 416 -5.90 -4.81 14.76
N VAL A 417 -5.99 -6.14 14.85
CA VAL A 417 -5.34 -7.04 13.90
C VAL A 417 -6.32 -7.31 12.76
N LEU A 418 -6.01 -6.79 11.58
CA LEU A 418 -6.88 -6.70 10.41
C LEU A 418 -7.15 -8.08 9.78
N PRO A 419 -8.27 -8.25 9.04
CA PRO A 419 -8.51 -9.46 8.23
C PRO A 419 -7.52 -9.54 7.05
N GLY A 420 -7.54 -10.63 6.28
CA GLY A 420 -6.66 -10.83 5.12
C GLY A 420 -5.66 -11.95 5.37
N SER A 421 -4.36 -11.67 5.22
CA SER A 421 -3.29 -12.63 5.47
C SER A 421 -2.93 -12.83 6.94
N SER A 422 -3.64 -12.16 7.87
CA SER A 422 -3.29 -12.19 9.28
C SER A 422 -3.38 -13.59 9.88
N THR A 423 -2.23 -14.19 10.21
CA THR A 423 -2.14 -15.53 10.80
C THR A 423 -1.10 -15.60 11.91
N MET A 424 -1.47 -16.26 13.00
CA MET A 424 -0.62 -16.47 14.17
C MET A 424 -0.36 -17.96 14.28
N ALA A 425 0.91 -18.35 14.24
CA ALA A 425 1.31 -19.74 14.27
C ALA A 425 2.54 -20.00 15.14
N VAL A 426 2.74 -21.26 15.52
CA VAL A 426 3.95 -21.71 16.20
C VAL A 426 4.76 -22.64 15.32
N ILE A 427 6.08 -22.58 15.49
CA ILE A 427 6.98 -23.54 14.89
C ILE A 427 6.76 -24.94 15.52
N PRO A 428 6.81 -26.03 14.74
CA PRO A 428 6.73 -27.38 15.28
C PRO A 428 7.79 -27.67 16.36
N ASN A 429 7.47 -28.54 17.31
CA ASN A 429 8.35 -29.02 18.40
C ASN A 429 8.70 -27.99 19.51
N SER A 430 8.05 -26.83 19.53
CA SER A 430 8.08 -25.91 20.66
C SER A 430 7.67 -26.51 22.01
N TYR A 431 8.27 -26.02 23.09
CA TYR A 431 7.91 -26.39 24.46
C TYR A 431 6.95 -25.36 25.06
N ASN A 432 5.67 -25.72 25.17
CA ASN A 432 4.59 -24.91 25.77
C ASN A 432 4.47 -23.49 25.18
N PRO A 433 4.25 -23.34 23.87
CA PRO A 433 4.05 -22.02 23.29
C PRO A 433 2.73 -21.37 23.76
N ASN A 434 2.68 -20.05 23.72
CA ASN A 434 1.51 -19.22 24.02
C ASN A 434 1.15 -18.40 22.78
N MET A 435 -0.04 -18.61 22.25
CA MET A 435 -0.53 -17.95 21.04
C MET A 435 -1.81 -17.19 21.29
N GLY A 436 -1.81 -15.91 20.92
CA GLY A 436 -3.00 -15.08 20.88
C GLY A 436 -3.13 -14.36 19.54
N GLY A 437 -4.36 -14.19 19.06
CA GLY A 437 -4.62 -13.31 17.91
C GLY A 437 -4.34 -11.84 18.21
N LEU A 438 -4.31 -11.44 19.49
CA LEU A 438 -3.86 -10.13 19.95
C LEU A 438 -2.52 -10.23 20.68
N ILE A 439 -2.45 -11.05 21.74
CA ILE A 439 -1.32 -11.08 22.69
C ILE A 439 -0.89 -12.51 22.98
N GLY A 440 0.41 -12.81 22.90
CA GLY A 440 0.93 -14.13 23.26
C GLY A 440 0.85 -14.40 24.77
N TYR A 441 1.49 -13.52 25.56
CA TYR A 441 1.63 -13.67 27.01
C TYR A 441 1.43 -12.34 27.74
N ILE A 442 0.56 -12.33 28.75
CA ILE A 442 0.43 -11.25 29.73
C ILE A 442 1.13 -11.70 31.01
N GLY A 443 2.16 -10.97 31.43
CA GLY A 443 2.94 -11.28 32.63
C GLY A 443 2.70 -10.37 33.81
N SER A 444 3.18 -10.85 34.95
CA SER A 444 3.15 -10.19 36.26
C SER A 444 4.59 -9.84 36.68
N ASP A 445 5.15 -8.73 36.19
CA ASP A 445 6.41 -8.18 36.74
C ASP A 445 6.07 -7.31 37.96
N GLY A 446 6.57 -7.69 39.14
CA GLY A 446 6.19 -7.03 40.39
C GLY A 446 4.67 -7.07 40.67
N ASN A 447 4.11 -5.99 41.20
CA ASN A 447 2.67 -5.85 41.47
C ASN A 447 1.93 -5.12 40.33
N ASP A 448 2.56 -4.98 39.17
CA ASP A 448 2.08 -4.11 38.12
C ASP A 448 1.00 -4.77 37.23
N VAL A 449 0.04 -3.95 36.80
CA VAL A 449 -1.19 -4.41 36.15
C VAL A 449 -1.25 -3.93 34.70
N SER A 450 -1.29 -4.88 33.76
CA SER A 450 -1.63 -4.61 32.36
C SER A 450 -3.13 -4.36 32.13
N GLN A 451 -3.45 -3.43 31.22
CA GLN A 451 -4.81 -3.08 30.78
C GLN A 451 -4.96 -3.24 29.27
N ILE A 452 -5.90 -4.08 28.84
CA ILE A 452 -6.14 -4.39 27.43
C ILE A 452 -7.60 -4.05 27.12
N GLY A 453 -7.83 -3.07 26.26
CA GLY A 453 -9.15 -2.47 26.06
C GLY A 453 -9.51 -2.24 24.60
N TYR A 454 -10.77 -2.43 24.21
CA TYR A 454 -11.28 -1.98 22.90
C TYR A 454 -10.48 -2.54 21.70
N CYS A 455 -9.96 -3.76 21.80
CA CYS A 455 -9.12 -4.36 20.77
C CYS A 455 -9.84 -5.45 19.99
N ASN A 456 -9.61 -5.52 18.68
CA ASN A 456 -10.23 -6.51 17.82
C ASN A 456 -9.18 -7.32 17.05
N THR A 457 -9.46 -8.60 16.82
CA THR A 457 -8.61 -9.43 15.95
C THR A 457 -9.44 -10.26 14.99
N TYR A 458 -9.04 -10.23 13.72
CA TYR A 458 -9.60 -11.06 12.65
C TYR A 458 -8.64 -12.19 12.26
N ALA A 459 -7.52 -12.32 12.97
CA ALA A 459 -6.47 -13.25 12.63
C ALA A 459 -6.87 -14.71 12.89
N LYS A 460 -6.50 -15.58 11.94
CA LYS A 460 -6.55 -17.03 12.20
C LYS A 460 -5.40 -17.41 13.13
N VAL A 461 -5.70 -18.06 14.25
CA VAL A 461 -4.70 -18.61 15.17
C VAL A 461 -4.58 -20.11 14.95
N SER A 462 -3.42 -20.58 14.51
CA SER A 462 -3.19 -21.98 14.11
C SER A 462 -1.99 -22.61 14.80
N GLY A 463 -2.17 -23.69 15.57
CA GLY A 463 -1.03 -24.40 16.16
C GLY A 463 -1.36 -25.28 17.37
N PHE A 464 -0.40 -25.44 18.28
CA PHE A 464 -0.54 -26.20 19.53
C PHE A 464 -0.01 -25.42 20.71
N GLY A 465 -0.25 -25.88 21.94
CA GLY A 465 0.17 -25.18 23.16
C GLY A 465 -0.99 -24.45 23.82
N ASN A 466 -0.70 -23.32 24.48
CA ASN A 466 -1.70 -22.46 25.08
C ASN A 466 -2.23 -21.51 24.01
N VAL A 467 -3.44 -21.78 23.51
CA VAL A 467 -3.99 -21.09 22.34
C VAL A 467 -5.25 -20.35 22.75
N GLY A 468 -5.23 -19.03 22.64
CA GLY A 468 -6.42 -18.19 22.71
C GLY A 468 -6.63 -17.47 21.39
N GLY A 469 -7.88 -17.27 20.98
CA GLY A 469 -8.15 -16.40 19.84
C GLY A 469 -7.74 -14.94 20.10
N ALA A 470 -7.78 -14.47 21.36
CA ALA A 470 -7.22 -13.17 21.76
C ALA A 470 -5.87 -13.32 22.47
N ILE A 471 -5.82 -14.12 23.53
CA ILE A 471 -4.68 -14.17 24.46
C ILE A 471 -4.24 -15.62 24.71
N GLY A 472 -2.96 -15.93 24.50
CA GLY A 472 -2.44 -17.27 24.73
C GLY A 472 -2.38 -17.64 26.21
N TYR A 473 -1.73 -16.80 27.01
CA TYR A 473 -1.54 -17.03 28.44
C TYR A 473 -1.66 -15.73 29.23
N VAL A 474 -2.33 -15.81 30.38
CA VAL A 474 -2.39 -14.75 31.37
C VAL A 474 -1.84 -15.26 32.69
N ASP A 475 -0.76 -14.62 33.13
CA ASP A 475 -0.28 -14.73 34.49
C ASP A 475 -1.23 -13.95 35.41
N ALA A 476 -1.91 -14.63 36.32
CA ALA A 476 -2.94 -14.07 37.17
C ALA A 476 -2.44 -13.80 38.60
N ASP A 477 -1.13 -13.68 38.81
CA ASP A 477 -0.60 -13.15 40.07
C ASP A 477 -0.92 -11.66 40.25
N ASN A 478 -1.14 -10.92 39.16
CA ASN A 478 -1.62 -9.54 39.18
C ASN A 478 -3.07 -9.42 38.64
N SER A 479 -3.76 -8.35 39.04
CA SER A 479 -5.18 -8.13 38.71
C SER A 479 -5.38 -7.44 37.35
N HIS A 480 -4.87 -8.04 36.28
CA HIS A 480 -4.98 -7.54 34.90
C HIS A 480 -6.41 -7.21 34.50
N GLN A 481 -6.58 -6.13 33.71
CA GLN A 481 -7.90 -5.69 33.23
C GLN A 481 -7.99 -5.92 31.73
N ILE A 482 -8.98 -6.72 31.30
CA ILE A 482 -9.21 -7.04 29.90
C ILE A 482 -10.67 -6.72 29.58
N GLY A 483 -10.90 -5.74 28.70
CA GLY A 483 -12.23 -5.19 28.47
C GLY A 483 -12.54 -4.94 27.00
N GLU A 484 -13.81 -5.10 26.60
CA GLU A 484 -14.33 -4.61 25.32
C GLU A 484 -13.54 -5.12 24.09
N CYS A 485 -13.00 -6.34 24.17
CA CYS A 485 -12.20 -6.92 23.11
C CYS A 485 -12.96 -8.02 22.37
N THR A 486 -12.87 -8.08 21.04
CA THR A 486 -13.58 -9.08 20.23
C THR A 486 -12.66 -9.84 19.28
N VAL A 487 -12.80 -11.16 19.28
CA VAL A 487 -12.13 -12.07 18.34
C VAL A 487 -13.11 -12.48 17.25
N TYR A 488 -12.76 -12.21 16.00
CA TYR A 488 -13.50 -12.64 14.81
C TYR A 488 -12.79 -13.76 14.04
N GLY A 489 -11.49 -13.91 14.23
CA GLY A 489 -10.69 -14.93 13.57
C GLY A 489 -10.86 -16.33 14.16
N ASP A 490 -10.61 -17.34 13.33
CA ASP A 490 -10.76 -18.74 13.70
C ASP A 490 -9.56 -19.29 14.49
N VAL A 491 -9.83 -20.24 15.38
CA VAL A 491 -8.83 -20.99 16.15
C VAL A 491 -8.77 -22.41 15.63
N SER A 492 -7.59 -22.83 15.15
CA SER A 492 -7.36 -24.12 14.49
C SER A 492 -6.20 -24.86 15.17
N VAL A 493 -6.46 -25.96 15.87
CA VAL A 493 -5.44 -26.60 16.73
C VAL A 493 -4.93 -27.95 16.23
N SER A 494 -3.64 -28.22 16.44
CA SER A 494 -2.95 -29.48 16.08
C SER A 494 -2.20 -30.07 17.25
N LEU A 495 -2.85 -30.84 18.12
CA LEU A 495 -2.18 -31.36 19.31
C LEU A 495 -1.18 -32.50 19.01
N PRO A 496 0.09 -32.39 19.47
CA PRO A 496 1.01 -33.51 19.46
C PRO A 496 0.51 -34.62 20.40
N SER A 497 0.66 -35.89 19.99
CA SER A 497 0.29 -37.04 20.79
C SER A 497 0.96 -37.01 22.18
N GLY A 498 0.17 -37.23 23.24
CA GLY A 498 0.66 -37.32 24.62
C GLY A 498 0.87 -35.99 25.36
N LYS A 499 0.56 -34.83 24.75
CA LYS A 499 0.57 -33.53 25.44
C LYS A 499 -0.82 -33.16 25.95
N THR A 500 -1.00 -33.11 27.28
CA THR A 500 -2.29 -32.86 27.93
C THR A 500 -2.33 -31.61 28.81
N ASN A 501 -1.23 -30.87 28.95
CA ASN A 501 -1.10 -29.76 29.90
C ASN A 501 -1.23 -28.38 29.22
N PHE A 502 -2.11 -28.29 28.23
CA PHE A 502 -2.36 -27.09 27.45
C PHE A 502 -3.74 -26.51 27.75
N GLY A 503 -3.98 -25.27 27.34
CA GLY A 503 -5.31 -24.67 27.34
C GLY A 503 -5.62 -24.02 26.01
N ILE A 504 -6.75 -24.41 25.43
CA ILE A 504 -7.22 -23.98 24.12
C ILE A 504 -8.59 -23.33 24.32
N GLY A 505 -8.66 -22.02 24.14
CA GLY A 505 -9.88 -21.24 24.29
C GLY A 505 -10.17 -20.37 23.08
N GLY A 506 -11.45 -20.09 22.83
CA GLY A 506 -11.83 -19.11 21.82
C GLY A 506 -11.27 -17.71 22.12
N PHE A 507 -11.21 -17.31 23.40
CA PHE A 507 -10.67 -16.01 23.81
C PHE A 507 -9.31 -16.13 24.52
N VAL A 508 -9.24 -16.90 25.62
CA VAL A 508 -8.00 -17.12 26.41
C VAL A 508 -7.59 -18.59 26.36
N GLY A 509 -6.31 -18.88 26.11
CA GLY A 509 -5.76 -20.23 26.26
C GLY A 509 -5.71 -20.67 27.72
N ILE A 510 -4.86 -20.02 28.53
CA ILE A 510 -4.71 -20.30 29.96
C ILE A 510 -4.79 -19.03 30.82
N LEU A 511 -5.49 -19.14 31.95
CA LEU A 511 -5.38 -18.29 33.13
C LEU A 511 -4.75 -19.09 34.26
N LYS A 512 -3.65 -18.60 34.84
CA LYS A 512 -2.91 -19.36 35.86
C LYS A 512 -2.41 -18.48 37.00
N TYR A 513 -2.35 -19.08 38.19
CA TYR A 513 -2.03 -18.45 39.48
C TYR A 513 -3.21 -17.68 40.08
N LYS A 514 -3.18 -17.48 41.41
CA LYS A 514 -4.35 -17.08 42.21
C LYS A 514 -4.07 -15.90 43.14
N THR A 515 -2.91 -15.27 43.06
CA THR A 515 -2.58 -14.14 43.95
C THR A 515 -3.41 -12.91 43.58
N GLY A 516 -3.51 -12.63 42.29
CA GLY A 516 -4.29 -11.53 41.74
C GLY A 516 -5.73 -11.93 41.42
N LYS A 517 -6.48 -10.98 40.89
CA LYS A 517 -7.87 -11.15 40.46
C LYS A 517 -8.09 -10.48 39.10
N PRO A 518 -7.63 -11.09 37.98
CA PRO A 518 -7.87 -10.52 36.67
C PRO A 518 -9.36 -10.30 36.39
N GLU A 519 -9.70 -9.25 35.66
CA GLU A 519 -11.08 -8.88 35.35
C GLU A 519 -11.28 -8.86 33.83
N PHE A 520 -12.22 -9.68 33.36
CA PHE A 520 -12.66 -9.72 31.98
C PHE A 520 -14.05 -9.09 31.88
N SER A 521 -14.19 -8.07 31.05
CA SER A 521 -15.45 -7.34 30.89
C SER A 521 -15.83 -7.18 29.42
N LYS A 522 -17.02 -7.62 29.03
CA LYS A 522 -17.59 -7.44 27.68
C LYS A 522 -16.71 -7.96 26.52
N CYS A 523 -15.86 -8.94 26.81
CA CYS A 523 -15.04 -9.60 25.80
C CYS A 523 -15.82 -10.66 25.02
N GLY A 524 -15.60 -10.76 23.72
CA GLY A 524 -16.38 -11.59 22.81
C GLY A 524 -15.56 -12.54 21.93
N PHE A 525 -16.07 -13.75 21.70
CA PHE A 525 -15.55 -14.67 20.70
C PHE A 525 -16.59 -14.97 19.61
N ASN A 526 -16.25 -14.63 18.36
CA ASN A 526 -17.07 -14.76 17.15
C ASN A 526 -16.40 -15.60 16.05
N GLY A 527 -15.24 -16.20 16.34
CA GLY A 527 -14.60 -17.17 15.46
C GLY A 527 -15.18 -18.58 15.61
N THR A 528 -14.63 -19.52 14.84
CA THR A 528 -14.80 -20.96 15.05
C THR A 528 -13.62 -21.55 15.80
N ILE A 529 -13.82 -22.71 16.43
CA ILE A 529 -12.75 -23.46 17.11
C ILE A 529 -12.77 -24.92 16.67
N THR A 530 -11.70 -25.37 16.03
CA THR A 530 -11.64 -26.68 15.36
C THR A 530 -10.26 -27.34 15.49
N ASN A 531 -10.22 -28.66 15.26
CA ASN A 531 -8.97 -29.33 14.92
C ASN A 531 -8.45 -28.81 13.57
N ALA A 532 -7.16 -28.98 13.28
CA ALA A 532 -6.57 -28.52 12.03
C ALA A 532 -7.09 -29.23 10.78
N ASP A 533 -7.75 -30.38 10.91
CA ASP A 533 -8.48 -31.05 9.83
C ASP A 533 -9.92 -30.51 9.65
N GLY A 534 -10.31 -29.50 10.42
CA GLY A 534 -11.63 -28.86 10.40
C GLY A 534 -12.69 -29.58 11.23
N THR A 535 -12.36 -30.70 11.90
CA THR A 535 -13.33 -31.41 12.74
C THR A 535 -13.55 -30.70 14.08
N SER A 536 -14.74 -30.88 14.64
CA SER A 536 -15.10 -30.33 15.96
C SER A 536 -14.21 -30.91 17.06
N LEU A 537 -13.83 -30.05 18.02
CA LEU A 537 -13.14 -30.49 19.22
C LEU A 537 -14.09 -31.29 20.13
N ALA A 538 -13.60 -32.42 20.63
CA ALA A 538 -14.33 -33.19 21.63
C ALA A 538 -14.39 -32.40 22.94
N LYS A 539 -15.55 -32.44 23.60
CA LYS A 539 -15.70 -31.90 24.95
C LYS A 539 -14.68 -32.53 25.89
N GLY A 540 -13.89 -31.71 26.60
CA GLY A 540 -12.80 -32.20 27.41
C GLY A 540 -12.09 -31.11 28.19
N SER A 541 -11.11 -31.50 29.01
CA SER A 541 -10.46 -30.63 30.00
C SER A 541 -9.73 -29.43 29.40
N ILE A 542 -9.07 -29.56 28.26
CA ILE A 542 -8.19 -28.49 27.77
C ILE A 542 -8.87 -27.54 26.78
N TYR A 543 -10.12 -27.79 26.39
CA TYR A 543 -10.83 -27.02 25.37
C TYR A 543 -12.03 -26.29 25.95
N GLY A 544 -12.09 -24.98 25.79
CA GLY A 544 -13.27 -24.18 26.12
C GLY A 544 -13.64 -23.23 25.00
N ALA A 545 -14.94 -22.93 24.90
CA ALA A 545 -15.46 -22.00 23.92
C ALA A 545 -14.95 -20.57 24.15
N PHE A 546 -14.62 -20.20 25.39
CA PHE A 546 -14.06 -18.90 25.75
C PHE A 546 -12.70 -19.02 26.44
N VAL A 547 -12.59 -19.79 27.53
CA VAL A 547 -11.32 -20.06 28.22
C VAL A 547 -10.95 -21.54 28.11
N GLY A 548 -9.73 -21.86 27.70
CA GLY A 548 -9.24 -23.24 27.72
C GLY A 548 -9.11 -23.80 29.12
N VAL A 549 -8.18 -23.25 29.90
CA VAL A 549 -7.95 -23.63 31.31
C VAL A 549 -7.92 -22.40 32.20
N ASP A 550 -8.69 -22.44 33.29
CA ASP A 550 -8.69 -21.44 34.35
C ASP A 550 -8.31 -22.06 35.70
N ASP A 551 -7.10 -21.75 36.15
CA ASP A 551 -6.60 -22.03 37.51
C ASP A 551 -6.31 -20.72 38.25
N SER A 552 -7.21 -19.74 38.13
CA SER A 552 -7.06 -18.40 38.68
C SER A 552 -8.27 -17.91 39.47
N ASN A 553 -8.14 -16.71 40.06
CA ASN A 553 -9.26 -15.97 40.68
C ASN A 553 -9.93 -14.98 39.72
N ALA A 554 -9.72 -15.11 38.40
CA ALA A 554 -10.29 -14.19 37.42
C ALA A 554 -11.82 -14.07 37.50
N THR A 555 -12.36 -12.92 37.17
CA THR A 555 -13.82 -12.68 37.08
C THR A 555 -14.23 -12.28 35.68
N PHE A 556 -15.46 -12.63 35.32
CA PHE A 556 -16.01 -12.38 33.99
C PHE A 556 -17.33 -11.63 34.13
N THR A 557 -17.53 -10.58 33.35
CA THR A 557 -18.76 -9.76 33.36
C THR A 557 -19.16 -9.41 31.93
N GLY A 558 -20.31 -9.92 31.48
CA GLY A 558 -20.83 -9.64 30.13
C GLY A 558 -19.96 -10.19 28.99
N CYS A 559 -19.08 -11.15 29.27
CA CYS A 559 -18.31 -11.85 28.25
C CYS A 559 -19.21 -12.80 27.48
N TRP A 560 -18.87 -13.11 26.24
CA TRP A 560 -19.73 -13.95 25.40
C TRP A 560 -18.98 -14.74 24.33
N TYR A 561 -19.60 -15.81 23.85
CA TYR A 561 -19.18 -16.55 22.66
C TYR A 561 -20.39 -17.03 21.87
N TYR A 562 -20.24 -17.30 20.57
CA TYR A 562 -21.30 -17.92 19.76
C TYR A 562 -21.23 -19.45 19.82
N SER A 563 -22.20 -20.08 20.49
CA SER A 563 -22.21 -21.54 20.71
C SER A 563 -22.40 -22.34 19.42
N ASP A 564 -23.06 -21.77 18.42
CA ASP A 564 -23.21 -22.39 17.09
C ASP A 564 -21.89 -22.44 16.30
N LYS A 565 -20.87 -21.67 16.71
CA LYS A 565 -19.53 -21.67 16.10
C LYS A 565 -18.50 -22.48 16.89
N THR A 566 -18.81 -22.85 18.13
CA THR A 566 -17.89 -23.57 19.04
C THR A 566 -18.29 -25.01 19.32
N GLY A 567 -19.37 -25.50 18.70
CA GLY A 567 -19.86 -26.86 18.91
C GLY A 567 -20.32 -27.12 20.35
N GLU A 568 -20.00 -28.29 20.89
CA GLU A 568 -20.45 -28.73 22.22
C GLU A 568 -19.55 -28.28 23.38
N LEU A 569 -18.61 -27.37 23.12
CA LEU A 569 -17.68 -26.88 24.15
C LEU A 569 -18.40 -26.07 25.23
N SER A 570 -17.99 -26.25 26.49
CA SER A 570 -18.37 -25.38 27.61
C SER A 570 -17.65 -24.03 27.51
N SER A 571 -18.16 -23.00 28.19
CA SER A 571 -17.50 -21.69 28.26
C SER A 571 -16.05 -21.79 28.73
N VAL A 572 -15.79 -22.66 29.70
CA VAL A 572 -14.47 -23.00 30.22
C VAL A 572 -14.23 -24.51 30.08
N GLY A 573 -13.05 -24.91 29.60
CA GLY A 573 -12.67 -26.32 29.48
C GLY A 573 -12.39 -26.96 30.85
N THR A 574 -11.33 -26.52 31.52
CA THR A 574 -11.02 -26.86 32.92
C THR A 574 -11.05 -25.60 33.74
N GLY A 575 -11.84 -25.60 34.82
CA GLY A 575 -11.94 -24.48 35.73
C GLY A 575 -11.71 -24.88 37.19
N VAL A 576 -11.51 -23.89 38.04
CA VAL A 576 -11.54 -24.06 39.50
C VAL A 576 -12.90 -24.59 39.94
N LYS A 577 -12.89 -25.64 40.77
CA LYS A 577 -14.11 -26.24 41.34
C LYS A 577 -14.92 -25.17 42.08
N ASP A 578 -16.24 -25.18 41.90
CA ASP A 578 -17.20 -24.29 42.55
C ASP A 578 -17.07 -22.80 42.19
N LYS A 579 -16.22 -22.43 41.21
CA LYS A 579 -16.14 -21.08 40.67
C LYS A 579 -17.30 -20.79 39.71
N ASP A 580 -17.90 -19.60 39.82
CA ASP A 580 -19.00 -19.17 38.96
C ASP A 580 -18.48 -18.54 37.65
N TYR A 581 -18.92 -19.10 36.52
CA TYR A 581 -18.60 -18.64 35.17
C TYR A 581 -19.81 -18.03 34.44
N LYS A 582 -20.91 -17.71 35.14
CA LYS A 582 -22.12 -17.13 34.54
C LYS A 582 -21.90 -15.80 33.81
N GLY A 583 -20.82 -15.10 34.10
CA GLY A 583 -20.42 -13.90 33.36
C GLY A 583 -19.93 -14.14 31.93
N ILE A 584 -19.84 -15.41 31.49
CA ILE A 584 -19.56 -15.82 30.11
C ILE A 584 -20.82 -16.44 29.50
N GLU A 585 -21.50 -15.68 28.66
CA GLU A 585 -22.78 -16.04 28.07
C GLU A 585 -22.63 -16.72 26.70
N ALA A 586 -23.30 -17.85 26.52
CA ALA A 586 -23.47 -18.47 25.22
C ALA A 586 -24.54 -17.72 24.41
N LYS A 587 -24.16 -17.16 23.27
CA LYS A 587 -25.06 -16.51 22.32
C LYS A 587 -25.28 -17.41 21.09
N ASN A 588 -26.32 -17.15 20.33
CA ASN A 588 -26.59 -17.81 19.05
C ASN A 588 -26.46 -16.76 17.94
N SER A 589 -25.62 -17.00 16.93
CA SER A 589 -25.34 -15.99 15.89
C SER A 589 -26.53 -15.67 14.98
N ARG A 590 -27.58 -16.51 14.99
CA ARG A 590 -28.79 -16.38 14.16
C ARG A 590 -29.96 -15.67 14.86
N ARG A 591 -29.75 -15.17 16.07
CA ARG A 591 -30.71 -14.36 16.84
C ARG A 591 -30.04 -13.06 17.25
#